data_AF-A0A6G3S0G3-F1
#
_entry.id   AF-A0A6G3S0G3-F1
#
_cell.length_a   1.000
_cell.length_b   1.000
_cell.length_c   1.000
_cell.angle_alpha   90.00
_cell.angle_beta   90.00
_cell.angle_gamma   90.00
#
_symmetry.space_group_name_H-M   'P 1'
#
loop_
_entity.id
_entity.type
_entity.pdbx_description
1 polymer ?
#
loop_
_entity_poly.entity_id
_entity_poly.type
_entity_poly.pdbx_seq_one_letter_code
_entity_poly.pdbx_strand_id
1 'polypeptide(L)'
;AWVCTRAETWRGGGPRTLALFRAPGARTAVVAAKSEGSAACGVREPLVLAGVRWKSRAGNWYLIAGGSKQVGSVSAAGSTASGNVLAVRTTRSAQTSLTGRTTEGAEVATLR
;
A
#
# COMPACT_ATOMS: atom_id res chain seq x y z
N ALA A 1 9.99 -1.35 4.05
CA ALA A 1 10.15 -1.24 2.59
C ALA A 1 8.87 -1.69 1.91
N TRP A 2 8.53 -1.06 0.79
CA TRP A 2 7.35 -1.37 0.00
C TRP A 2 7.77 -1.97 -1.34
N VAL A 3 7.04 -2.97 -1.81
CA VAL A 3 7.26 -3.59 -3.13
C VAL A 3 5.91 -3.76 -3.82
N CYS A 4 5.85 -3.36 -5.08
CA CYS A 4 4.71 -3.56 -5.96
C CYS A 4 5.10 -4.67 -6.95
N THR A 5 4.40 -5.80 -6.94
CA THR A 5 4.72 -6.95 -7.80
C THR A 5 3.52 -7.27 -8.68
N ARG A 6 3.71 -7.29 -10.00
CA ARG A 6 2.76 -7.88 -10.95
C ARG A 6 3.39 -9.14 -11.52
N ALA A 7 2.72 -10.27 -11.39
CA ALA A 7 3.20 -11.56 -11.87
C ALA A 7 2.08 -12.34 -12.54
N GLU A 8 2.40 -13.05 -13.62
CA GLU A 8 1.50 -14.03 -14.23
C GLU A 8 1.55 -15.35 -13.43
N THR A 9 0.49 -16.15 -13.51
CA THR A 9 0.47 -17.49 -12.89
C THR A 9 0.65 -18.57 -13.96
N TRP A 10 1.32 -19.67 -13.62
CA TRP A 10 1.46 -20.81 -14.54
C TRP A 10 0.13 -21.44 -14.97
N ARG A 11 -0.94 -21.24 -14.17
CA ARG A 11 -2.29 -21.69 -14.51
C ARG A 11 -2.97 -20.80 -15.56
N GLY A 12 -2.34 -19.71 -15.98
CA GLY A 12 -2.99 -18.67 -16.77
C GLY A 12 -3.95 -17.83 -15.93
N GLY A 13 -5.01 -17.28 -16.55
CA GLY A 13 -6.05 -16.52 -15.84
C GLY A 13 -5.66 -15.09 -15.46
N GLY A 14 -4.69 -14.52 -16.16
CA GLY A 14 -4.25 -13.14 -16.02
C GLY A 14 -3.33 -12.87 -14.82
N PRO A 15 -2.83 -11.62 -14.71
CA PRO A 15 -1.86 -11.26 -13.70
C PRO A 15 -2.46 -11.31 -12.29
N ARG A 16 -1.58 -11.46 -11.31
CA ARG A 16 -1.81 -11.13 -9.92
C ARG A 16 -0.93 -9.97 -9.55
N THR A 17 -1.54 -8.96 -8.92
CA THR A 17 -0.83 -7.78 -8.43
C THR A 17 -0.84 -7.77 -6.92
N LEU A 18 0.33 -7.65 -6.31
CA LEU A 18 0.53 -7.67 -4.87
C LEU A 18 1.29 -6.40 -4.44
N ALA A 19 0.73 -5.71 -3.45
CA ALA A 19 1.47 -4.71 -2.69
C ALA A 19 1.98 -5.37 -1.41
N LEU A 20 3.30 -5.38 -1.24
CA LEU A 20 4.00 -6.06 -0.17
C LEU A 20 4.66 -5.05 0.77
N PHE A 21 4.49 -5.25 2.07
CA PHE A 21 5.16 -4.48 3.11
C PHE A 21 6.17 -5.34 3.87
N ARG A 22 7.44 -4.94 3.85
CA ARG A 22 8.48 -5.51 4.71
C ARG A 22 8.75 -4.57 5.87
N ALA A 23 8.35 -4.98 7.07
CA ALA A 23 8.58 -4.22 8.29
C ALA A 23 10.07 -4.08 8.62
N PRO A 24 10.49 -3.06 9.39
CA PRO A 24 11.88 -2.90 9.82
C PRO A 24 12.42 -4.12 10.57
N GLY A 25 13.52 -4.69 10.06
CA GLY A 25 14.15 -5.90 10.59
C GLY A 25 13.39 -7.20 10.30
N ALA A 26 12.34 -7.19 9.47
CA ALA A 26 11.70 -8.40 8.97
C ALA A 26 12.48 -8.97 7.78
N ARG A 27 12.64 -10.29 7.73
CA ARG A 27 13.26 -11.00 6.59
C ARG A 27 12.28 -11.16 5.42
N THR A 28 11.00 -11.30 5.71
CA THR A 28 9.93 -11.50 4.73
C THR A 28 8.97 -10.31 4.71
N ALA A 29 8.32 -10.13 3.56
CA ALA A 29 7.25 -9.15 3.41
C ALA A 29 5.88 -9.82 3.64
N VAL A 30 4.89 -9.02 4.07
CA VAL A 30 3.49 -9.43 4.17
C VAL A 30 2.68 -8.79 3.03
N VAL A 31 1.60 -9.44 2.61
CA VAL A 31 0.67 -8.89 1.63
C VAL A 31 -0.19 -7.82 2.31
N ALA A 32 -0.06 -6.57 1.85
CA ALA A 32 -0.86 -5.45 2.32
C ALA A 32 -2.15 -5.30 1.49
N ALA A 33 -2.05 -5.52 0.18
CA ALA A 33 -3.18 -5.54 -0.73
C ALA A 33 -2.88 -6.47 -1.91
N LYS A 34 -3.94 -6.98 -2.54
CA LYS A 34 -3.86 -7.84 -3.72
C LYS A 34 -4.97 -7.50 -4.70
N SER A 35 -4.74 -7.78 -5.97
CA SER A 35 -5.73 -7.66 -7.05
C SER A 35 -5.52 -8.78 -8.06
N GLU A 36 -6.61 -9.25 -8.66
CA GLU A 36 -6.58 -10.22 -9.77
C GLU A 36 -6.95 -9.51 -11.07
N GLY A 37 -6.14 -9.68 -12.12
CA GLY A 37 -6.39 -9.08 -13.43
C GLY A 37 -6.03 -7.60 -13.57
N SER A 38 -5.58 -6.93 -12.51
CA SER A 38 -5.20 -5.50 -12.57
C SER A 38 -3.89 -5.26 -13.35
N ALA A 39 -3.81 -4.11 -14.02
CA ALA A 39 -2.60 -3.62 -14.70
C ALA A 39 -1.66 -2.83 -13.76
N ALA A 40 -2.06 -2.62 -12.51
CA ALA A 40 -1.28 -1.98 -11.45
C ALA A 40 0.14 -2.57 -11.31
N CYS A 41 1.09 -1.74 -10.86
CA CYS A 41 2.54 -2.01 -10.85
C CYS A 41 3.16 -2.22 -12.24
N GLY A 42 2.39 -2.06 -13.32
CA GLY A 42 2.88 -2.16 -14.69
C GLY A 42 3.25 -0.80 -15.27
N VAL A 43 3.89 -0.80 -16.45
CA VAL A 43 4.26 0.43 -17.15
C VAL A 43 3.06 1.30 -17.55
N ARG A 44 1.89 0.68 -17.77
CA ARG A 44 0.64 1.37 -18.15
C ARG A 44 -0.10 1.96 -16.96
N GLU A 45 -0.07 1.26 -15.82
CA GLU A 45 -0.69 1.70 -14.57
C GLU A 45 0.34 1.62 -13.43
N PRO A 46 1.28 2.58 -13.38
CA PRO A 46 2.34 2.58 -12.36
C PRO A 46 1.83 3.02 -10.99
N LEU A 47 0.65 3.64 -10.90
CA LEU A 47 0.11 4.21 -9.67
C LEU A 47 -0.58 3.14 -8.81
N VAL A 48 -0.01 2.90 -7.64
CA VAL A 48 -0.56 2.00 -6.63
C VAL A 48 -0.46 2.64 -5.26
N LEU A 49 -1.51 2.44 -4.45
CA LEU A 49 -1.54 2.74 -3.03
C LEU A 49 -1.98 1.49 -2.25
N ALA A 50 -1.33 1.21 -1.13
CA ALA A 50 -1.70 0.11 -0.25
C ALA A 50 -1.41 0.45 1.22
N GLY A 51 -2.08 -0.26 2.13
CA GLY A 51 -1.91 -0.07 3.56
C GLY A 51 -2.05 -1.37 4.34
N VAL A 52 -1.35 -1.46 5.46
CA VAL A 52 -1.38 -2.61 6.35
C VAL A 52 -1.44 -2.12 7.79
N ARG A 53 -2.13 -2.87 8.65
CA ARG A 53 -2.02 -2.70 10.09
C ARG A 53 -0.83 -3.51 10.60
N TRP A 54 0.07 -2.85 11.29
CA TRP A 54 1.29 -3.46 11.81
C TRP A 54 1.46 -3.14 13.29
N LYS A 55 1.85 -4.13 14.09
CA LYS A 55 2.17 -3.97 15.50
C LYS A 55 3.68 -3.83 15.66
N SER A 56 4.13 -2.76 16.28
CA SER A 56 5.55 -2.56 16.59
C SER A 56 6.04 -3.54 17.66
N ARG A 57 7.36 -3.68 17.78
CA ARG A 57 7.99 -4.51 18.82
C ARG A 57 7.60 -4.07 20.24
N ALA A 58 7.42 -2.76 20.43
CA ALA A 58 6.94 -2.16 21.68
C ALA A 58 5.43 -2.36 21.91
N GLY A 59 4.73 -3.06 21.02
CA GLY A 59 3.32 -3.43 21.17
C GLY A 59 2.32 -2.40 20.66
N ASN A 60 2.77 -1.29 20.09
CA ASN A 60 1.91 -0.23 19.56
C ASN A 60 1.40 -0.58 18.16
N TRP A 61 0.11 -0.34 17.91
CA TRP A 61 -0.49 -0.54 16.59
C TRP A 61 -0.32 0.70 15.72
N TYR A 62 0.01 0.44 14.45
CA TYR A 62 0.13 1.47 13.43
C TYR A 62 -0.63 1.05 12.17
N LEU A 63 -1.19 2.03 11.49
CA LEU A 63 -1.53 1.91 10.09
C LEU A 63 -0.32 2.43 9.31
N ILE A 64 0.27 1.56 8.51
CA ILE A 64 1.38 1.90 7.61
C ILE A 64 0.84 1.87 6.20
N ALA A 65 1.02 2.94 5.45
CA ALA A 65 0.66 3.02 4.04
C ALA A 65 1.87 3.38 3.17
N GLY A 66 1.79 2.94 1.92
CA GLY A 66 2.80 3.16 0.91
C GLY A 66 2.18 3.28 -0.47
N GLY A 67 2.71 4.20 -1.25
CA GLY A 67 2.29 4.48 -2.60
C GLY A 67 3.47 4.54 -3.57
N SER A 68 3.14 4.60 -4.85
CA SER A 68 4.11 4.78 -5.94
C SER A 68 4.79 6.16 -5.87
N LYS A 69 5.93 6.34 -6.55
CA LYS A 69 6.75 7.56 -6.43
C LYS A 69 5.99 8.85 -6.78
N GLN A 70 5.01 8.76 -7.67
CA GLN A 70 4.18 9.88 -8.12
C GLN A 70 3.12 10.30 -7.09
N VAL A 71 2.90 9.51 -6.03
CA VAL A 71 2.00 9.88 -4.94
C VAL A 71 2.63 11.01 -4.13
N GLY A 72 1.97 12.17 -4.11
CA GLY A 72 2.41 13.37 -3.41
C GLY A 72 1.82 13.53 -2.01
N SER A 73 0.74 12.82 -1.69
CA SER A 73 0.20 12.77 -0.33
C SER A 73 -0.56 11.46 -0.06
N VAL A 74 -0.54 11.05 1.20
CA VAL A 74 -1.28 9.87 1.69
C VAL A 74 -2.04 10.25 2.95
N SER A 75 -3.33 9.90 2.98
CA SER A 75 -4.23 10.18 4.09
C SER A 75 -4.82 8.89 4.63
N ALA A 76 -4.77 8.72 5.95
CA ALA A 76 -5.47 7.64 6.63
C ALA A 76 -5.66 7.94 8.10
N ALA A 77 -6.72 7.37 8.69
CA ALA A 77 -7.07 7.54 10.11
C ALA A 77 -7.10 9.03 10.56
N GLY A 78 -7.62 9.92 9.70
CA GLY A 78 -7.69 11.36 9.98
C GLY A 78 -6.35 12.11 9.92
N SER A 79 -5.26 11.44 9.58
CA SER A 79 -3.94 12.02 9.41
C SER A 79 -3.55 12.06 7.94
N THR A 80 -2.76 13.07 7.55
CA THR A 80 -2.22 13.22 6.19
C THR A 80 -0.72 13.45 6.27
N ALA A 81 0.04 12.76 5.43
CA ALA A 81 1.46 13.01 5.23
C ALA A 81 1.73 13.47 3.81
N SER A 82 2.71 14.36 3.66
CA SER A 82 3.33 14.65 2.37
C SER A 82 4.19 13.48 1.92
N GLY A 83 4.25 13.26 0.60
CA GLY A 83 4.93 12.14 -0.02
C GLY A 83 4.08 10.87 -0.08
N ASN A 84 4.75 9.75 -0.33
CA ASN A 84 4.11 8.47 -0.69
C ASN A 84 4.10 7.44 0.44
N VAL A 85 4.41 7.83 1.68
CA VAL A 85 4.42 6.92 2.84
C VAL A 85 3.76 7.59 4.05
N LEU A 86 3.07 6.79 4.85
CA LEU A 86 2.41 7.24 6.07
C LEU A 86 2.57 6.17 7.15
N ALA A 87 2.85 6.59 8.38
CA ALA A 87 2.82 5.73 9.55
C ALA A 87 2.10 6.45 10.68
N VAL A 88 0.90 6.00 11.02
CA VAL A 88 0.03 6.67 12.02
C VAL A 88 -0.38 5.68 13.08
N ARG A 89 -0.39 6.13 14.34
CA ARG A 89 -0.83 5.29 15.46
C ARG A 89 -2.32 4.99 15.30
N THR A 90 -2.70 3.75 15.56
CA THR A 90 -4.08 3.30 15.41
C THR A 90 -4.44 2.28 16.48
N THR A 91 -5.67 1.79 16.45
CA THR A 91 -6.11 0.64 17.26
C THR A 91 -6.25 -0.60 16.38
N ARG A 92 -6.33 -1.78 16.99
CA ARG A 92 -6.45 -3.04 16.26
C ARG A 92 -7.72 -3.10 15.38
N SER A 93 -8.80 -2.45 15.80
CA SER A 93 -10.14 -2.55 15.20
C SER A 93 -10.57 -1.32 14.38
N ALA A 94 -9.75 -0.27 14.30
CA ALA A 94 -10.13 0.94 13.58
C ALA A 94 -10.37 0.64 12.09
N GLN A 95 -11.61 0.79 11.62
CA GLN A 95 -11.91 0.89 10.19
C GLN A 95 -11.28 2.18 9.68
N THR A 96 -10.40 2.07 8.69
CA THR A 96 -9.63 3.21 8.20
C THR A 96 -9.75 3.27 6.69
N SER A 97 -10.32 4.37 6.19
CA SER A 97 -10.16 4.77 4.81
C SER A 97 -8.69 5.11 4.58
N LEU A 98 -8.18 4.63 3.45
CA LEU A 98 -6.86 4.98 2.94
C LEU A 98 -7.07 5.63 1.58
N THR A 99 -6.57 6.85 1.44
CA THR A 99 -6.61 7.60 0.19
C THR A 99 -5.23 8.19 -0.09
N GLY A 100 -4.98 8.48 -1.36
CA GLY A 100 -3.75 9.14 -1.79
C GLY A 100 -4.03 10.06 -2.96
N ARG A 101 -3.14 11.03 -3.15
CA ARG A 101 -3.18 11.92 -4.31
C ARG A 101 -1.81 12.02 -4.96
N THR A 102 -1.77 12.19 -6.27
CA THR A 102 -0.53 12.51 -6.99
C THR A 102 -0.07 13.93 -6.66
N THR A 103 1.14 14.29 -7.07
CA THR A 103 1.65 15.67 -6.99
C THR A 103 0.79 16.66 -7.80
N GLU A 104 0.08 16.20 -8.82
CA GLU A 104 -0.89 17.00 -9.60
C GLU A 104 -2.30 17.03 -8.96
N GLY A 105 -2.51 16.33 -7.84
CA GLY A 105 -3.77 16.31 -7.11
C GLY A 105 -4.77 15.23 -7.53
N ALA A 106 -4.45 14.39 -8.53
CA ALA A 106 -5.31 13.29 -8.95
C ALA A 106 -5.43 12.23 -7.86
N GLU A 107 -6.62 11.67 -7.64
CA GLU A 107 -6.83 10.62 -6.66
C GLU A 107 -6.16 9.31 -7.09
N VAL A 108 -5.55 8.62 -6.14
CA VAL A 108 -4.93 7.30 -6.34
C VAL A 108 -5.72 6.27 -5.54
N ALA A 109 -6.33 5.34 -6.28
CA ALA A 109 -7.09 4.25 -5.68
C ALA A 109 -6.17 3.27 -4.92
N THR A 110 -6.68 2.75 -3.81
CA THR A 110 -6.04 1.60 -3.15
C THR A 110 -6.17 0.37 -4.02
N LEU A 111 -5.13 -0.46 -4.06
CA LEU A 111 -5.17 -1.76 -4.72
C LEU A 111 -6.27 -2.66 -4.11
N ARG A 112 -7.12 -3.24 -4.96
CA ARG A 112 -8.26 -4.11 -4.59
C ARG A 112 -8.44 -5.23 -5.59
#